data_AF-A0A7W3QQX6-F1
#
_entry.id   AF-A0A7W3QQX6-F1
#
_cell.length_a   1.000
_cell.length_b   1.000
_cell.length_c   1.000
_cell.angle_alpha   90.00
_cell.angle_beta   90.00
_cell.angle_gamma   90.00
#
_symmetry.space_group_name_H-M   'P 1'
#
loop_
_entity.id
_entity.type
_entity.pdbx_description
1 polymer ?
#
loop_
_entity_poly.entity_id
_entity_poly.type
_entity_poly.pdbx_seq_one_letter_code
_entity_poly.pdbx_strand_id
1 'polypeptide(L)'
;MHLARWLTLTLAAAALAGPLASVPSARAAGSYSCFFGNRTAAQGGYEISAQSCDGTGYADVVVTVLSGSAAGSHRCRTAFSWNGFLSASGCTQQ
;
A
#
# COMPACT_ATOMS: atom_id res chain seq x y z
N MET A 1 58.96 -2.29 0.19
CA MET A 1 57.73 -3.10 0.32
C MET A 1 56.70 -2.32 1.14
N HIS A 2 56.07 -1.28 0.57
CA HIS A 2 55.11 -0.43 1.31
C HIS A 2 53.87 -0.02 0.50
N LEU A 3 53.58 -0.70 -0.62
CA LEU A 3 52.45 -0.37 -1.49
C LEU A 3 51.25 -1.34 -1.35
N ALA A 4 51.41 -2.46 -0.64
CA ALA A 4 50.38 -3.49 -0.53
C ALA A 4 49.44 -3.33 0.69
N ARG A 5 49.72 -2.38 1.59
CA ARG A 5 48.97 -2.23 2.86
C ARG A 5 47.89 -1.15 2.82
N TRP A 6 47.55 -0.62 1.65
CA TRP A 6 46.54 0.44 1.48
C TRP A 6 45.35 0.00 0.63
N LEU A 7 45.26 -1.28 0.27
CA LEU A 7 44.21 -1.83 -0.59
C LEU A 7 43.17 -2.68 0.15
N THR A 8 43.38 -2.96 1.44
CA THR A 8 42.52 -3.87 2.22
C THR A 8 41.46 -3.19 3.08
N LEU A 9 41.46 -1.85 3.18
CA LEU A 9 40.55 -1.12 4.09
C LEU A 9 39.30 -0.53 3.43
N THR A 10 39.20 -0.52 2.10
CA THR A 10 38.07 0.12 1.41
C THR A 10 36.89 -0.83 1.12
N LEU A 11 37.05 -2.15 1.23
CA LEU A 11 35.98 -3.10 0.93
C LEU A 11 34.97 -3.32 2.08
N ALA A 12 35.31 -2.97 3.32
CA ALA A 12 34.45 -3.28 4.46
C ALA A 12 33.26 -2.31 4.63
N ALA A 13 33.34 -1.09 4.09
CA ALA A 13 32.27 -0.09 4.23
C ALA A 13 31.10 -0.29 3.26
N ALA A 14 31.32 -0.98 2.12
CA ALA A 14 30.27 -1.24 1.13
C ALA A 14 29.30 -2.35 1.57
N ALA A 15 29.71 -3.25 2.46
CA ALA A 15 28.89 -4.39 2.88
C ALA A 15 27.73 -4.01 3.83
N LEU A 16 27.82 -2.84 4.48
CA LEU A 16 26.83 -2.40 5.48
C LEU A 16 25.75 -1.45 4.92
N ALA A 17 25.94 -0.89 3.73
CA ALA A 17 24.93 -0.07 3.05
C ALA A 17 23.93 -0.90 2.22
N GLY A 18 24.30 -2.12 1.84
CA GLY A 18 23.48 -3.05 1.08
C GLY A 18 22.13 -3.46 1.71
N PRO A 19 22.02 -3.68 3.05
CA PRO A 19 20.78 -4.22 3.62
C PRO A 19 19.60 -3.22 3.62
N LEU A 20 19.87 -1.91 3.53
CA LEU A 20 18.83 -0.89 3.53
C LEU A 20 18.15 -0.72 2.16
N ALA A 21 18.79 -1.19 1.08
CA ALA A 21 18.20 -1.22 -0.26
C ALA A 21 17.40 -2.50 -0.53
N SER A 22 17.49 -3.49 0.36
CA SER A 22 16.76 -4.76 0.29
C SER A 22 15.51 -4.80 1.17
N VAL A 23 14.94 -3.65 1.54
CA VAL A 23 13.51 -3.65 1.88
C VAL A 23 12.77 -3.99 0.59
N PRO A 24 11.99 -5.08 0.56
CA PRO A 24 11.11 -5.33 -0.57
C PRO A 24 10.32 -4.04 -0.80
N SER A 25 10.30 -3.53 -2.03
CA SER A 25 9.24 -2.59 -2.41
C SER A 25 7.95 -3.28 -1.98
N ALA A 26 7.20 -2.70 -1.04
CA ALA A 26 6.04 -3.34 -0.42
C ALA A 26 5.08 -3.81 -1.53
N ARG A 27 5.22 -5.06 -1.95
CA ARG A 27 4.57 -5.60 -3.13
C ARG A 27 3.15 -5.95 -2.73
N ALA A 28 2.23 -5.21 -3.32
CA ALA A 28 0.78 -5.36 -3.26
C ALA A 28 0.18 -5.35 -1.85
N ALA A 29 0.27 -4.18 -1.20
CA ALA A 29 -0.94 -3.42 -0.87
C ALA A 29 -2.15 -3.96 -1.66
N GLY A 30 -3.04 -4.75 -1.05
CA GLY A 30 -4.08 -5.45 -1.80
C GLY A 30 -4.99 -4.49 -2.57
N SER A 31 -5.80 -4.99 -3.51
CA SER A 31 -6.60 -4.13 -4.36
C SER A 31 -8.02 -4.63 -4.51
N TYR A 32 -8.96 -3.69 -4.56
CA TYR A 32 -10.36 -3.94 -4.85
C TYR A 32 -10.85 -3.02 -5.97
N SER A 33 -11.65 -3.59 -6.86
CA SER A 33 -12.42 -2.88 -7.88
C SER A 33 -13.89 -3.06 -7.57
N CYS A 34 -14.60 -1.96 -7.34
CA CYS A 34 -16.00 -1.94 -6.93
C CYS A 34 -16.85 -1.17 -7.93
N PHE A 35 -18.07 -1.63 -8.18
CA PHE A 35 -18.99 -0.92 -9.07
C PHE A 35 -19.55 0.36 -8.42
N PHE A 36 -19.98 0.27 -7.16
CA PHE A 36 -20.59 1.39 -6.46
C PHE A 36 -20.05 1.52 -5.03
N GLY A 37 -19.84 2.74 -4.57
CA GLY A 37 -19.39 3.00 -3.22
C GLY A 37 -19.69 4.40 -2.71
N ASN A 38 -19.86 4.49 -1.41
CA ASN A 38 -20.06 5.74 -0.69
C ASN A 38 -18.92 6.00 0.27
N ARG A 39 -18.53 7.27 0.36
CA ARG A 39 -17.60 7.76 1.37
C ARG A 39 -18.34 8.40 2.53
N THR A 40 -17.87 8.14 3.75
CA THR A 40 -18.34 8.78 4.99
C THR A 40 -17.16 9.39 5.72
N ALA A 41 -17.29 10.64 6.18
CA ALA A 41 -16.23 11.29 6.92
C ALA A 41 -15.90 10.55 8.23
N ALA A 42 -14.61 10.43 8.56
CA ALA A 42 -14.14 9.78 9.77
C ALA A 42 -12.91 10.52 10.34
N GLN A 43 -12.51 10.20 11.57
CA GLN A 43 -11.29 10.79 12.14
C GLN A 43 -10.06 10.28 11.37
N GLY A 44 -9.27 11.21 10.81
CA GLY A 44 -8.06 10.88 10.05
C GLY A 44 -8.31 10.43 8.61
N GLY A 45 -9.44 10.81 8.00
CA GLY A 45 -9.73 10.57 6.59
C GLY A 45 -11.21 10.35 6.33
N TYR A 46 -11.53 9.32 5.56
CA TYR A 46 -12.90 8.83 5.39
C TYR A 46 -12.93 7.31 5.34
N GLU A 47 -14.12 6.76 5.45
CA GLU A 47 -14.42 5.34 5.25
C GLU A 47 -15.10 5.16 3.91
N ILE A 48 -14.93 3.99 3.29
CA ILE A 48 -15.64 3.58 2.08
C ILE A 48 -16.48 2.35 2.40
N SER A 49 -17.76 2.41 2.06
CA SER A 49 -18.63 1.25 1.95
C SER A 49 -18.98 1.04 0.49
N ALA A 50 -18.68 -0.13 -0.05
CA ALA A 50 -18.84 -0.42 -1.48
C ALA A 50 -19.45 -1.80 -1.73
N GLN A 51 -19.98 -1.98 -2.94
CA GLN A 51 -20.71 -3.18 -3.36
C GLN A 51 -20.29 -3.61 -4.76
N SER A 52 -20.54 -4.87 -5.07
CA SER A 52 -20.09 -5.53 -6.30
C SER A 52 -18.59 -5.33 -6.49
N CYS A 53 -17.85 -5.72 -5.45
CA CYS A 53 -16.40 -5.61 -5.39
C CYS A 53 -15.73 -6.94 -5.70
N ASP A 54 -14.69 -6.87 -6.53
CA ASP A 54 -13.75 -7.95 -6.78
C ASP A 54 -12.36 -7.52 -6.30
N GLY A 55 -11.64 -8.42 -5.63
CA GLY A 55 -10.31 -8.10 -5.12
C GLY A 55 -9.90 -8.88 -3.89
N THR A 56 -8.73 -8.54 -3.36
CA THR A 56 -8.19 -9.12 -2.14
C THR A 56 -7.21 -8.18 -1.47
N GLY A 57 -7.11 -8.27 -0.14
CA GLY A 57 -6.25 -7.41 0.66
C GLY A 57 -6.89 -7.04 1.98
N TYR A 58 -6.07 -6.87 3.00
CA TYR A 58 -6.54 -6.39 4.30
C TYR A 58 -5.93 -5.04 4.68
N ALA A 59 -4.61 -4.89 4.57
CA ALA A 59 -3.89 -3.68 4.99
C ALA A 59 -3.29 -2.95 3.80
N ASP A 60 -3.24 -1.62 3.91
CA ASP A 60 -2.72 -0.69 2.90
C ASP A 60 -3.25 -1.03 1.52
N VAL A 61 -4.56 -0.93 1.29
CA VAL A 61 -5.19 -1.38 0.04
C VAL A 61 -5.52 -0.22 -0.87
N VAL A 62 -5.55 -0.49 -2.18
CA VAL A 62 -6.11 0.42 -3.18
C VAL A 62 -7.54 -0.01 -3.50
N VAL A 63 -8.51 0.87 -3.27
CA VAL A 63 -9.92 0.66 -3.60
C VAL A 63 -10.27 1.57 -4.77
N THR A 64 -10.65 0.99 -5.89
CA THR A 64 -11.13 1.72 -7.06
C THR A 64 -12.65 1.53 -7.17
N VAL A 65 -13.38 2.64 -7.23
CA VAL A 65 -14.84 2.63 -7.28
C VAL A 65 -15.30 3.33 -8.56
N LEU A 66 -16.20 2.69 -9.31
CA LEU A 66 -16.70 3.24 -10.57
C LEU A 66 -17.74 4.36 -10.37
N SER A 67 -18.66 4.20 -9.40
CA SER A 67 -19.79 5.12 -9.21
C SER A 67 -20.12 5.37 -7.73
N GLY A 68 -20.82 6.46 -7.45
CA GLY A 68 -21.21 6.89 -6.10
C GLY A 68 -20.32 8.00 -5.54
N SER A 69 -20.53 8.34 -4.26
CA SER A 69 -19.79 9.46 -3.63
C SER A 69 -18.31 9.15 -3.38
N ALA A 70 -17.92 7.88 -3.47
CA ALA A 70 -16.54 7.43 -3.44
C ALA A 70 -15.99 7.08 -4.84
N ALA A 71 -16.56 7.58 -5.94
CA ALA A 71 -16.00 7.30 -7.28
C ALA A 71 -14.55 7.80 -7.40
N GLY A 72 -13.67 6.95 -7.93
CA GLY A 72 -12.23 7.21 -8.05
C GLY A 72 -11.36 6.12 -7.43
N SER A 73 -10.07 6.42 -7.25
CA SER A 73 -9.10 5.52 -6.61
C SER A 73 -8.69 6.03 -5.24
N HIS A 74 -8.63 5.13 -4.27
CA HIS A 74 -8.46 5.45 -2.87
C HIS A 74 -7.44 4.54 -2.23
N ARG A 75 -6.51 5.13 -1.46
CA ARG A 75 -5.62 4.36 -0.60
C ARG A 75 -6.21 4.29 0.79
N CYS A 76 -6.52 3.08 1.24
CA CYS A 76 -7.13 2.82 2.54
C CYS A 76 -6.17 2.05 3.43
N ARG A 77 -6.10 2.42 4.70
CA ARG A 77 -5.25 1.70 5.67
C ARG A 77 -5.69 0.27 5.87
N THR A 78 -7.00 0.03 5.88
CA THR A 78 -7.57 -1.31 5.99
C THR A 78 -8.80 -1.49 5.11
N ALA A 79 -9.05 -2.72 4.67
CA ALA A 79 -10.31 -3.13 4.07
C ALA A 79 -10.70 -4.54 4.47
N PHE A 80 -12.00 -4.78 4.57
CA PHE A 80 -12.62 -6.06 4.73
C PHE A 80 -13.64 -6.25 3.61
N SER A 81 -13.61 -7.42 2.97
CA SER A 81 -14.57 -7.76 1.92
C SER A 81 -15.18 -9.13 2.15
N TRP A 82 -16.48 -9.23 1.90
CA TRP A 82 -17.24 -10.46 2.01
C TRP A 82 -18.44 -10.42 1.06
N ASN A 83 -18.61 -11.47 0.26
CA ASN A 83 -19.73 -11.61 -0.70
C ASN A 83 -19.94 -10.38 -1.59
N GLY A 84 -18.86 -9.77 -2.09
CA GLY A 84 -18.92 -8.60 -2.97
C GLY A 84 -19.21 -7.27 -2.26
N PHE A 85 -19.42 -7.27 -0.95
CA PHE A 85 -19.42 -6.05 -0.13
C PHE A 85 -18.01 -5.74 0.34
N LEU A 86 -17.70 -4.46 0.50
CA LEU A 86 -16.43 -3.97 1.01
C LEU A 86 -16.67 -2.84 2.03
N SER A 87 -15.96 -2.92 3.15
CA SER A 87 -15.81 -1.83 4.12
C SER A 87 -14.32 -1.51 4.26
N ALA A 88 -13.95 -0.25 4.06
CA ALA A 88 -12.57 0.20 4.15
C ALA A 88 -12.46 1.46 5.00
N SER A 89 -11.34 1.59 5.73
CA SER A 89 -11.14 2.63 6.73
C SER A 89 -9.83 3.37 6.55
N GLY A 90 -9.81 4.63 6.98
CA GLY A 90 -8.64 5.49 6.85
C GLY A 90 -8.25 5.71 5.39
N CYS A 91 -9.26 5.91 4.54
CA CYS A 91 -9.10 6.13 3.12
C CYS A 91 -8.69 7.59 2.84
N THR A 92 -7.86 7.74 1.82
CA THR A 92 -7.43 9.01 1.23
C THR A 92 -7.50 8.88 -0.28
N GLN A 93 -7.74 10.01 -0.97
CA GLN A 93 -7.85 9.97 -2.43
C GLN A 93 -6.43 9.91 -3.01
N GLN A 94 -6.21 9.06 -4.01
CA GLN A 94 -4.95 9.00 -4.75
C GLN A 94 -4.89 10.04 -5.86
#